data_AF-A0A8T4YR16-F1
#
_entry.id   AF-A0A8T4YR16-F1
#
_cell.length_a   1.000
_cell.length_b   1.000
_cell.length_c   1.000
_cell.angle_alpha   90.00
_cell.angle_beta   90.00
_cell.angle_gamma   90.00
#
_symmetry.space_group_name_H-M   'P 1'
#
loop_
_entity.id
_entity.type
_entity.pdbx_description
1 polymer ?
#
loop_
_entity_poly.entity_id
_entity_poly.type
_entity_poly.pdbx_seq_one_letter_code
_entity_poly.pdbx_strand_id
1 'polypeptide(L)' 'GLVAQAVEQAGVKIVTGHPAKKILSRRDSDSQVGGVVLDNGTELSCDLVVFAIVVTPRIDMVNPN' A
#
# COMPACT_ATOMS: atom_id res chain seq x y z
N GLY A 1 6.19 0.29 18.66
CA GLY A 1 5.72 -0.78 19.57
C GLY A 1 6.48 -2.07 19.30
N LEU A 2 6.35 -3.09 20.16
CA LEU A 2 7.14 -4.34 20.08
C LEU A 2 7.08 -4.99 18.67
N VAL A 3 5.90 -5.05 18.06
CA VAL A 3 5.73 -5.60 16.70
C VAL A 3 6.48 -4.79 15.65
N ALA A 4 6.36 -3.47 15.67
CA ALA A 4 7.06 -2.58 14.73
C ALA A 4 8.58 -2.79 14.82
N GLN A 5 9.12 -2.90 16.04
CA GLN A 5 10.55 -3.14 16.26
C GLN A 5 11.01 -4.49 15.71
N ALA A 6 10.25 -5.56 15.92
CA ALA A 6 10.59 -6.88 15.38
C ALA A 6 10.59 -6.88 13.84
N VAL A 7 9.63 -6.18 13.23
CA VAL A 7 9.52 -6.04 11.78
C VAL A 7 10.66 -5.18 11.20
N GLU A 8 11.02 -4.09 11.87
CA GLU A 8 12.16 -3.26 11.50
C GLU A 8 13.49 -4.01 11.63
N GLN A 9 13.67 -4.83 12.68
CA GLN A 9 14.84 -5.70 12.84
C GLN A 9 14.97 -6.76 11.74
N ALA A 10 13.86 -7.14 11.11
CA ALA A 10 13.85 -8.01 9.93
C ALA A 10 14.19 -7.26 8.62
N GLY A 11 14.50 -5.95 8.69
CA GLY A 11 14.89 -5.13 7.54
C GLY A 11 13.74 -4.39 6.85
N VAL A 12 12.52 -4.42 7.42
CA VAL A 12 11.37 -3.71 6.85
C VAL A 12 11.39 -2.26 7.27
N LYS A 13 11.28 -1.34 6.31
CA LYS A 13 11.07 0.09 6.59
C LYS A 13 9.58 0.35 6.85
N ILE A 14 9.25 0.81 8.05
CA ILE A 14 7.88 1.21 8.40
C ILE A 14 7.74 2.73 8.19
N VAL A 15 6.70 3.13 7.45
CA VAL A 15 6.34 4.54 7.25
C VAL A 15 4.90 4.72 7.71
N THR A 16 4.66 5.59 8.70
CA THR A 16 3.33 5.86 9.26
C THR A 16 2.96 7.33 9.09
N GLY A 17 1.66 7.65 9.15
CA GLY A 17 1.17 9.03 9.08
C GLY A 17 1.20 9.66 7.69
N HIS A 18 1.58 8.89 6.66
CA HIS A 18 1.68 9.35 5.27
C HIS A 18 1.00 8.34 4.33
N PRO A 19 -0.30 8.46 4.08
CA PRO A 19 -1.02 7.57 3.17
C PRO A 19 -0.47 7.66 1.74
N ALA A 20 -0.56 6.55 1.01
CA ALA A 20 -0.28 6.52 -0.42
C ALA A 20 -1.30 7.38 -1.18
N LYS A 21 -0.81 8.32 -1.99
CA LYS A 21 -1.62 9.26 -2.78
C LYS A 21 -1.72 8.87 -4.25
N LYS A 22 -0.66 8.27 -4.81
CA LYS A 22 -0.60 7.88 -6.22
C LYS A 22 0.32 6.67 -6.43
N ILE A 23 -0.08 5.76 -7.32
CA ILE A 23 0.81 4.71 -7.86
C ILE A 23 1.43 5.22 -9.15
N LEU A 24 2.72 5.00 -9.32
CA LEU A 24 3.48 5.35 -10.51
C LEU A 24 3.67 4.12 -11.39
N SER A 25 3.60 4.29 -12.70
CA SER A 25 4.03 3.28 -13.65
C SER A 25 5.53 3.38 -13.93
N ARG A 26 6.14 2.31 -14.45
CA ARG A 26 7.53 2.36 -14.94
C ARG A 26 7.64 3.25 -16.18
N ARG A 27 8.81 3.86 -16.38
CA ARG A 27 9.06 4.76 -17.52
C ARG A 27 8.95 4.07 -18.89
N ASP A 28 9.22 2.77 -18.94
CA ASP A 28 9.19 1.95 -20.14
C ASP A 28 7.88 1.15 -20.30
N SER A 29 6.96 1.22 -19.33
CA SER A 29 5.72 0.45 -19.35
C SER A 29 4.64 1.03 -18.42
N ASP A 30 3.56 1.55 -19.01
CA ASP A 30 2.43 2.11 -18.29
C ASP A 30 1.62 1.08 -17.47
N SER A 31 1.72 -0.21 -17.83
CA SER A 31 1.02 -1.31 -17.16
C SER A 31 1.78 -1.92 -15.97
N GLN A 32 3.01 -1.49 -15.70
CA GLN A 32 3.84 -2.02 -14.61
C GLN A 32 4.06 -0.98 -13.53
N VAL A 33 4.00 -1.39 -12.26
CA VAL A 33 4.31 -0.53 -11.11
C VAL A 33 5.78 -0.12 -11.15
N GLY A 34 6.03 1.17 -10.97
CA GLY A 34 7.36 1.75 -10.76
C GLY A 34 7.55 2.46 -9.40
N GLY A 35 6.46 2.68 -8.65
CA GLY A 35 6.56 3.28 -7.32
C GLY A 35 5.24 3.79 -6.74
N VAL A 36 5.32 4.44 -5.58
CA VAL A 36 4.20 5.09 -4.90
C VAL A 36 4.63 6.49 -4.45
N VAL A 37 3.75 7.47 -4.62
CA VAL A 37 3.88 8.81 -4.06
C VAL A 37 3.00 8.91 -2.82
N LEU A 38 3.58 9.30 -1.69
CA LEU A 38 2.86 9.57 -0.45
C LEU A 38 2.22 10.97 -0.47
N ASP A 39 1.31 11.23 0.45
CA ASP A 39 0.62 12.53 0.54
C ASP A 39 1.56 13.73 0.76
N ASN A 40 2.68 13.50 1.44
CA ASN A 40 3.74 14.48 1.67
C ASN A 40 4.70 14.68 0.48
N GLY A 41 4.46 14.02 -0.65
CA GLY A 41 5.28 14.11 -1.86
C GLY A 41 6.49 13.17 -1.89
N THR A 42 6.73 12.37 -0.85
CA THR A 42 7.80 11.35 -0.86
C THR A 42 7.50 10.29 -1.90
N GLU A 43 8.47 9.98 -2.75
CA GLU A 43 8.40 8.86 -3.69
C GLU A 43 9.12 7.63 -3.15
N LEU A 44 8.47 6.48 -3.23
CA LEU A 44 9.03 5.17 -2.90
C LEU A 44 9.04 4.31 -4.17
N SER A 45 10.22 4.04 -4.70
CA SER A 45 10.37 3.13 -5.85
C SER A 45 10.09 1.69 -5.44
N CYS A 46 9.26 1.00 -6.21
CA CYS A 46 8.95 -0.41 -6.01
C CYS A 46 8.42 -1.05 -7.30
N ASP A 47 8.53 -2.37 -7.38
CA ASP A 47 8.04 -3.16 -8.52
C ASP A 47 6.67 -3.82 -8.26
N LEU A 48 6.21 -3.79 -7.00
CA LEU A 48 4.94 -4.35 -6.55
C LEU A 48 4.35 -3.47 -5.45
N VAL A 49 3.04 -3.26 -5.51
CA VAL A 49 2.26 -2.66 -4.42
C VAL A 49 1.18 -3.64 -4.00
N VAL A 50 1.11 -3.92 -2.70
CA VAL A 50 0.06 -4.73 -2.08
C VAL A 50 -0.76 -3.84 -1.16
N PHE A 51 -2.06 -3.77 -1.40
CA PHE A 51 -2.98 -2.99 -0.57
C PHE A 51 -3.79 -3.90 0.35
N ALA A 52 -3.73 -3.63 1.64
CA ALA A 52 -4.55 -4.28 2.66
C ALA A 52 -5.16 -3.20 3.56
N ILE A 53 -6.12 -2.45 3.02
CA ILE A 53 -6.60 -1.22 3.66
C ILE A 53 -7.81 -1.49 4.56
N VAL A 54 -8.68 -2.44 4.19
CA VAL A 54 -9.86 -2.87 4.96
C VAL A 54 -10.53 -4.06 4.26
N VAL A 55 -11.45 -4.72 4.95
CA VAL A 55 -12.43 -5.64 4.36
C VAL A 55 -13.80 -4.96 4.37
N THR A 56 -14.52 -5.01 3.24
CA THR A 56 -15.94 -4.63 3.18
C THR A 56 -16.79 -5.89 3.00
N PRO A 57 -17.64 -6.25 3.98
CA PRO A 57 -18.53 -7.40 3.85
C PRO A 57 -19.49 -7.24 2.68
N ARG A 58 -19.65 -8.30 1.87
CA ARG A 58 -20.58 -8.36 0.73
C ARG A 58 -22.00 -8.68 1.20
N ILE A 59 -22.63 -7.70 1.84
CA ILE A 59 -24.02 -7.84 2.35
C ILE A 59 -25.08 -7.76 1.24
N ASP A 60 -24.69 -7.31 0.04
CA ASP A 60 -25.52 -7.26 -1.15
C ASP A 60 -25.97 -8.66 -1.62
N MET A 61 -25.29 -9.72 -1.17
CA MET A 61 -25.62 -11.11 -1.50
C MET A 61 -26.68 -11.74 -0.59
N VAL A 62 -27.12 -11.05 0.47
CA VAL A 62 -28.14 -11.58 1.39
C VAL A 62 -29.50 -11.04 0.95
N ASN A 63 -30.41 -11.93 0.55
CA ASN A 63 -31.82 -11.60 0.35
C ASN A 63 -32.54 -11.75 1.72
N PRO A 64 -33.04 -10.67 2.34
CA PRO A 64 -33.66 -10.75 3.67
C PRO A 64 -35.10 -11.29 3.66
N ASN A 65 -35.54 -11.95 2.57
CA ASN A 65 -36.88 -12.55 2.43
C ASN A 65 -36.81 -14.07 2.53
#